data_AF-A0A6B3I827-F1
#
_entry.id   AF-A0A6B3I827-F1
#
_cell.length_a   1.000
_cell.length_b   1.000
_cell.length_c   1.000
_cell.angle_alpha   90.00
_cell.angle_beta   90.00
_cell.angle_gamma   90.00
#
_symmetry.space_group_name_H-M   'P 1'
#
loop_
_entity.id
_entity.type
_entity.pdbx_description
1 polymer ?
#
loop_
_entity_poly.entity_id
_entity_poly.type
_entity_poly.pdbx_seq_one_letter_code
_entity_poly.pdbx_strand_id
1 'polypeptide(L)' 'LAEFPGIGNYRRTVGLVGASRIGRRVAELLRPFDLRVLVHDPYLDEESAQALGAELTPLDALVAQSDVVSIHAP' A
#
# COMPACT_ATOMS: atom_id res chain seq x y z
N LEU A 1 -14.01 19.41 -18.93
CA LEU A 1 -13.10 18.70 -18.02
C LEU A 1 -12.72 19.69 -16.90
N ALA A 2 -13.08 19.50 -15.63
CA ALA A 2 -13.38 18.26 -14.94
C ALA A 2 -14.59 18.38 -14.01
N GLU A 3 -15.55 17.48 -14.22
CA GLU A 3 -16.70 17.21 -13.35
C GLU A 3 -16.27 16.47 -12.06
N PHE A 4 -15.00 16.04 -11.97
CA PHE A 4 -14.42 15.29 -10.85
C PHE A 4 -12.94 15.63 -10.62
N PRO A 5 -12.61 16.77 -9.98
CA PRO A 5 -11.24 17.05 -9.57
C PRO A 5 -10.75 15.97 -8.59
N GLY A 6 -9.57 15.39 -8.87
CA GLY A 6 -8.94 14.39 -8.00
C GLY A 6 -9.27 12.92 -8.31
N ILE A 7 -9.95 12.64 -9.43
CA ILE A 7 -10.14 11.26 -9.92
C ILE A 7 -8.78 10.64 -10.30
N GLY A 8 -8.52 9.42 -9.80
CA GLY A 8 -7.32 8.63 -10.09
C GLY A 8 -6.34 8.50 -8.93
N ASN A 9 -5.24 7.78 -9.17
CA ASN A 9 -4.31 7.35 -8.13
C ASN A 9 -2.96 8.08 -8.15
N TYR A 10 -2.77 9.10 -8.99
CA TYR A 10 -1.49 9.81 -9.08
C TYR A 10 -1.11 10.43 -7.73
N ARG A 11 0.06 10.05 -7.19
CA ARG A 11 0.61 10.47 -5.89
C ARG A 11 -0.26 10.15 -4.67
N ARG A 12 -1.11 9.13 -4.78
CA ARG A 12 -1.93 8.64 -3.67
C ARG A 12 -1.14 7.66 -2.79
N THR A 13 -1.62 7.51 -1.56
CA THR A 13 -1.13 6.50 -0.61
C THR A 13 -2.00 5.25 -0.68
N VAL A 14 -1.38 4.10 -0.95
CA VAL A 14 -2.03 2.79 -0.94
C VAL A 14 -1.57 2.00 0.28
N GLY A 15 -2.51 1.62 1.14
CA GLY A 15 -2.27 0.77 2.30
C GLY A 15 -2.59 -0.69 2.01
N LEU A 16 -1.62 -1.57 2.22
CA LEU A 16 -1.78 -3.01 2.12
C LEU A 16 -1.86 -3.63 3.52
N VAL A 17 -3.02 -4.22 3.86
CA VAL A 17 -3.18 -4.98 5.10
C VAL A 17 -2.87 -6.45 4.81
N GLY A 18 -1.71 -6.92 5.24
CA GLY A 18 -1.20 -8.26 5.00
C GLY A 18 -0.26 -8.34 3.80
N ALA A 19 0.89 -8.96 4.00
CA ALA A 19 1.88 -9.28 2.99
C ALA A 19 1.77 -10.76 2.58
N SER A 20 0.55 -11.25 2.32
CA SER A 20 0.35 -12.60 1.79
C SER A 20 0.90 -12.75 0.36
N ARG A 21 0.75 -13.93 -0.25
CA ARG A 21 1.14 -14.14 -1.65
C ARG A 21 0.52 -13.10 -2.61
N ILE A 22 -0.75 -12.75 -2.38
CA ILE A 22 -1.44 -11.75 -3.21
C ILE A 22 -1.02 -10.35 -2.82
N GLY A 23 -0.91 -10.03 -1.52
CA GLY A 23 -0.45 -8.71 -1.07
C GLY A 23 0.93 -8.33 -1.61
N ARG A 24 1.87 -9.28 -1.60
CA ARG A 24 3.20 -9.10 -2.22
C ARG A 24 3.11 -8.86 -3.72
N ARG A 25 2.27 -9.64 -4.42
CA ARG A 25 2.08 -9.45 -5.86
C ARG A 25 1.46 -8.09 -6.20
N VAL A 26 0.53 -7.61 -5.37
CA VAL A 26 -0.04 -6.27 -5.52
C VAL A 26 1.06 -5.22 -5.29
N ALA A 27 1.85 -5.32 -4.22
CA ALA A 27 2.97 -4.40 -3.98
C ALA A 27 3.93 -4.32 -5.18
N GLU A 28 4.30 -5.46 -5.77
CA GLU A 28 5.11 -5.52 -6.99
C GLU A 28 4.47 -4.79 -8.18
N LEU A 29 3.18 -5.01 -8.41
CA LEU A 29 2.43 -4.39 -9.51
C LEU A 29 2.28 -2.88 -9.33
N LEU A 30 2.34 -2.36 -8.10
CA LEU A 30 2.23 -0.93 -7.80
C LEU A 30 3.54 -0.16 -8.06
N ARG A 31 4.70 -0.82 -8.10
CA ARG A 31 6.02 -0.18 -8.25
C ARG A 31 6.18 0.78 -9.43
N PRO A 32 5.60 0.53 -10.62
CA PRO A 32 5.79 1.43 -11.75
C PRO A 32 5.04 2.76 -11.63
N PHE A 33 4.15 2.91 -10.65
CA PHE A 33 3.31 4.08 -10.48
C PHE A 33 3.88 5.04 -9.42
N ASP A 34 3.57 6.32 -9.57
CA ASP A 34 3.87 7.34 -8.55
C ASP A 34 2.90 7.21 -7.37
N LEU A 35 3.16 6.24 -6.50
CA LEU A 35 2.37 5.94 -5.31
C LEU A 35 3.27 5.88 -4.08
N ARG A 36 2.73 6.24 -2.92
CA ARG A 36 3.30 5.84 -1.63
C ARG A 36 2.63 4.55 -1.20
N VAL A 37 3.40 3.50 -0.92
CA VAL A 37 2.84 2.20 -0.51
C VAL A 37 3.17 1.96 0.96
N LEU A 38 2.14 1.76 1.78
CA LEU A 38 2.26 1.37 3.18
C LEU A 38 1.88 -0.11 3.29
N VAL A 39 2.51 -0.84 4.20
CA VAL A 39 2.15 -2.23 4.49
C VAL A 39 2.08 -2.47 5.98
N HIS A 40 1.06 -3.20 6.41
CA HIS A 40 0.97 -3.75 7.76
C HIS A 40 0.91 -5.26 7.69
N ASP A 41 1.88 -5.95 8.30
CA ASP A 41 1.85 -7.40 8.49
C ASP A 41 2.65 -7.75 9.76
N PRO A 42 2.07 -8.51 10.72
CA PRO A 42 2.75 -8.85 11.98
C PRO A 42 4.02 -9.71 11.82
N TYR A 43 4.21 -10.33 10.66
CA TYR A 43 5.30 -11.26 10.38
C TYR A 43 6.31 -10.70 9.36
N LEU A 44 6.15 -9.43 8.96
CA LEU A 44 7.03 -8.76 8.00
C LEU A 44 7.97 -7.82 8.74
N ASP A 45 9.26 -7.88 8.42
CA ASP A 45 10.26 -6.92 8.89
C ASP A 45 10.43 -5.74 7.91
N GLU A 46 11.13 -4.70 8.38
CA GLU A 46 11.35 -3.47 7.62
C GLU A 46 12.12 -3.72 6.31
N GLU A 47 13.14 -4.58 6.34
CA GLU A 47 13.94 -4.91 5.16
C GLU A 47 13.09 -5.59 4.08
N SER A 48 12.24 -6.55 4.47
CA SER A 48 11.32 -7.21 3.55
C SER A 48 10.26 -6.26 3.01
N ALA A 49 9.77 -5.31 3.81
CA ALA A 49 8.84 -4.28 3.35
C ALA A 49 9.50 -3.37 2.30
N GLN A 50 10.71 -2.89 2.56
CA GLN A 50 11.46 -2.07 1.61
C GLN A 50 11.76 -2.83 0.32
N ALA A 51 12.10 -4.11 0.41
CA ALA A 51 12.30 -4.97 -0.75
C ALA A 51 11.03 -5.13 -1.60
N LEU A 52 9.84 -4.96 -1.02
CA LEU A 52 8.56 -4.92 -1.74
C LEU A 52 8.29 -3.56 -2.39
N GLY A 53 9.00 -2.50 -1.98
CA GLY A 53 8.71 -1.11 -2.36
C GLY A 53 7.64 -0.48 -1.47
N ALA A 54 7.51 -0.93 -0.22
CA ALA A 54 6.52 -0.46 0.74
C ALA A 54 7.17 -0.06 2.07
N GLU A 55 6.49 0.80 2.83
CA GLU A 55 6.88 1.23 4.18
C GLU A 55 6.13 0.39 5.22
N LEU A 56 6.84 -0.31 6.11
CA LEU A 56 6.20 -1.05 7.19
C LEU A 56 5.56 -0.06 8.18
N THR A 57 4.26 -0.21 8.43
CA THR A 57 3.47 0.77 9.18
C THR A 57 2.51 0.06 10.15
N PRO A 58 2.32 0.57 11.38
CA PRO A 58 1.26 0.10 12.27
C PRO A 58 -0.13 0.21 11.64
N LEU A 59 -1.02 -0.74 11.91
CA LEU A 59 -2.34 -0.83 11.26
C LEU A 59 -3.14 0.48 11.35
N ASP A 60 -3.24 1.06 12.54
CA ASP A 60 -3.99 2.30 12.76
C ASP A 60 -3.42 3.45 11.93
N ALA A 61 -2.10 3.54 11.85
CA ALA A 61 -1.41 4.57 11.09
C ALA A 61 -1.55 4.34 9.57
N LEU A 62 -1.56 3.09 9.12
CA LEU A 62 -1.81 2.73 7.72
C LEU A 62 -3.21 3.16 7.29
N VAL A 63 -4.23 2.80 8.08
CA VAL A 63 -5.62 3.16 7.78
C VAL A 63 -5.81 4.67 7.78
N ALA A 64 -5.19 5.39 8.73
CA ALA A 64 -5.31 6.84 8.82
C ALA A 64 -4.62 7.61 7.67
N GLN A 65 -3.57 7.04 7.06
CA GLN A 65 -2.77 7.71 6.03
C GLN A 65 -3.10 7.29 4.59
N SER A 66 -3.87 6.21 4.39
CA SER A 66 -4.13 5.65 3.07
C SER A 66 -5.31 6.33 2.38
N ASP A 67 -5.15 6.69 1.11
CA ASP A 67 -6.28 7.07 0.24
C ASP A 67 -7.05 5.82 -0.23
N VAL A 68 -6.34 4.69 -0.38
CA VAL A 68 -6.90 3.39 -0.79
C VAL A 68 -6.34 2.31 0.14
N VAL A 69 -7.21 1.47 0.70
CA VAL A 69 -6.81 0.31 1.49
C VAL A 69 -7.19 -0.97 0.75
N SER A 70 -6.22 -1.88 0.61
CA SER A 70 -6.41 -3.22 0.05
C SER A 70 -6.08 -4.28 1.10
N ILE A 71 -7.03 -5.18 1.36
CA ILE A 71 -6.92 -6.21 2.39
C ILE A 71 -6.47 -7.52 1.76
N HIS A 72 -5.36 -8.04 2.27
CA HIS A 72 -4.70 -9.28 1.87
C HIS A 72 -4.32 -10.16 3.07
N ALA A 73 -4.86 -9.85 4.25
CA ALA A 73 -4.84 -10.70 5.43
C ALA A 73 -5.73 -11.95 5.19
N PRO A 74 -5.39 -13.10 5.78
CA PRO A 74 -6.20 -14.32 5.69
C PRO A 74 -7.59 -14.15 6.33
#